data_AF-A0A089Q0K5-F1
#
_entry.id   AF-A0A089Q0K5-F1
#
_cell.length_a   1.000
_cell.length_b   1.000
_cell.length_c   1.000
_cell.angle_alpha   90.00
_cell.angle_beta   90.00
_cell.angle_gamma   90.00
#
_symmetry.space_group_name_H-M   'P 1'
#
loop_
_entity.id
_entity.type
_entity.pdbx_description
1 polymer ?
#
loop_
_entity_poly.entity_id
_entity_poly.type
_entity_poly.pdbx_seq_one_letter_code
_entity_poly.pdbx_strand_id
1 'polypeptide(L)'
;MARRGNVETLLVLKLQPIAVDTGSLDRDGMLIIANGLLVGVLVRLDAPEHAHPGYWFLEAGFGPLQGVRVDAFPTLEHATRWVRHHLNR
;
A
#
# COMPACT_ATOMS: atom_id res chain seq x y z
N MET A 1 -1.19 17.36 37.86
CA MET A 1 -1.92 16.66 36.78
C MET A 1 -1.53 17.30 35.45
N ALA A 2 -0.56 16.71 34.74
CA ALA A 2 -0.15 17.20 33.42
C ALA A 2 -0.95 16.46 32.35
N ARG A 3 -1.68 17.20 31.49
CA ARG A 3 -2.30 16.67 30.27
C ARG A 3 -1.19 16.01 29.44
N ARG A 4 -1.19 14.68 29.36
CA ARG A 4 -0.54 14.00 28.25
C ARG A 4 -1.26 14.50 27.00
N GLY A 5 -0.62 15.41 26.25
CA GLY A 5 -1.05 15.70 24.90
C GLY A 5 -0.94 14.40 24.14
N ASN A 6 -2.08 13.85 23.73
CA ASN A 6 -2.13 12.73 22.81
C ASN A 6 -1.56 13.26 21.49
N VAL A 7 -0.24 13.14 21.31
CA VAL A 7 0.33 13.23 19.97
C VAL A 7 -0.08 11.91 19.32
N GLU A 8 -1.26 11.90 18.69
CA GLU A 8 -1.53 10.90 17.66
C GLU A 8 -0.37 11.02 16.68
N THR A 9 0.51 10.02 16.66
CA THR A 9 1.62 9.98 15.72
C THR A 9 1.03 10.15 14.32
N LEU A 10 1.23 11.31 13.71
CA LEU A 10 0.78 11.58 12.35
C LEU A 10 1.48 10.58 11.43
N LEU A 11 0.75 9.57 10.98
CA LEU A 11 1.23 8.60 10.01
C LEU A 11 1.37 9.29 8.65
N VAL A 12 2.61 9.65 8.29
CA VAL A 12 2.92 10.24 6.99
C VAL A 12 3.11 9.12 5.98
N LEU A 13 2.12 8.96 5.09
CA LEU A 13 2.22 8.06 3.94
C LEU A 13 2.62 8.82 2.69
N LYS A 14 3.63 8.31 1.98
CA LYS A 14 4.05 8.76 0.65
C LYS A 14 3.91 7.59 -0.32
N LEU A 15 3.35 7.87 -1.49
CA LEU A 15 3.41 6.97 -2.65
C LEU A 15 4.54 7.43 -3.56
N GLN A 16 5.36 6.49 -4.01
CA GLN A 16 6.43 6.75 -4.97
C GLN A 16 6.30 5.79 -6.15
N PRO A 17 6.15 6.30 -7.39
CA PRO A 17 6.08 5.44 -8.58
C PRO A 17 7.34 4.62 -8.75
N ILE A 18 7.18 3.39 -9.20
CA ILE A 18 8.28 2.48 -9.54
C ILE A 18 7.82 1.47 -10.59
N ALA A 19 8.73 1.02 -11.46
CA ALA A 19 8.47 -0.15 -12.29
C ALA A 19 8.78 -1.43 -11.48
N VAL A 20 7.86 -2.39 -11.48
CA VAL A 20 8.02 -3.68 -10.79
C VAL A 20 8.14 -4.78 -11.82
N ASP A 21 9.18 -5.61 -11.72
CA ASP A 21 9.29 -6.81 -12.55
C ASP A 21 8.50 -7.94 -11.91
N THR A 22 7.21 -8.01 -12.25
CA THR A 22 6.28 -9.06 -11.82
C THR A 22 6.37 -10.32 -12.67
N GLY A 23 7.21 -10.34 -13.71
CA GLY A 23 7.20 -11.39 -14.74
C GLY A 23 5.98 -11.35 -15.67
N SER A 24 5.13 -10.31 -15.58
CA SER A 24 3.93 -10.12 -16.42
C SER A 24 3.90 -8.72 -17.06
N LEU A 25 2.74 -8.35 -17.61
CA LEU A 25 2.44 -6.99 -18.08
C LEU A 25 2.19 -5.99 -16.93
N ASP A 26 1.99 -6.48 -15.71
CA ASP A 26 1.66 -5.68 -14.53
C ASP A 26 2.91 -5.00 -13.96
N ARG A 27 3.39 -3.97 -14.64
CA ARG A 27 4.68 -3.33 -14.33
C ARG A 27 4.56 -2.00 -13.61
N ASP A 28 3.41 -1.35 -13.72
CA ASP A 28 3.17 -0.06 -13.08
C ASP A 28 2.97 -0.26 -11.58
N GLY A 29 3.90 0.25 -10.77
CA GLY A 29 3.89 0.06 -9.33
C GLY A 29 3.98 1.33 -8.51
N MET A 30 3.65 1.20 -7.23
CA MET A 30 3.80 2.25 -6.22
C MET A 30 4.45 1.68 -4.96
N LEU A 31 5.59 2.24 -4.56
CA LEU A 31 6.12 2.05 -3.23
C LEU A 31 5.26 2.82 -2.22
N ILE A 32 4.87 2.15 -1.14
CA ILE A 32 4.21 2.79 0.00
C ILE A 32 5.25 3.00 1.08
N ILE A 33 5.53 4.26 1.39
CA ILE A 33 6.50 4.66 2.42
C ILE A 33 5.74 5.29 3.59
N ALA A 34 5.86 4.72 4.78
CA ALA A 34 5.28 5.22 6.02
C ALA A 34 6.39 5.74 6.95
N ASN A 35 6.37 7.02 7.30
CA ASN A 35 7.36 7.64 8.19
C ASN A 35 8.83 7.35 7.77
N GLY A 36 9.08 7.31 6.45
CA GLY A 36 10.40 7.01 5.88
C GLY A 36 10.73 5.52 5.68
N LEU A 37 9.85 4.60 6.08
CA LEU A 37 10.03 3.16 5.94
C LEU A 37 9.19 2.59 4.80
N LEU A 38 9.76 1.71 3.98
CA LEU A 38 8.98 0.96 2.98
C LEU A 38 8.08 -0.04 3.71
N VAL A 39 6.77 0.07 3.50
CA VAL A 39 5.76 -0.79 4.14
C VAL A 39 5.01 -1.67 3.14
N GLY A 40 5.02 -1.32 1.85
CA GLY A 40 4.46 -2.19 0.82
C GLY A 40 4.80 -1.76 -0.61
N VAL A 41 4.53 -2.66 -1.54
CA VAL A 41 4.59 -2.44 -3.00
C VAL A 41 3.21 -2.74 -3.56
N LEU A 42 2.61 -1.76 -4.23
CA LEU A 42 1.42 -1.97 -5.04
C LEU A 42 1.82 -2.16 -6.50
N VAL A 43 1.10 -3.00 -7.21
CA VAL A 43 1.19 -3.17 -8.67
C VAL A 43 -0.18 -2.97 -9.28
N ARG A 44 -0.24 -2.30 -10.43
CA ARG A 44 -1.47 -2.15 -11.20
C ARG A 44 -1.65 -3.39 -12.06
N LEU A 45 -2.84 -3.99 -11.94
CA LEU A 45 -3.26 -5.18 -12.67
C LEU A 45 -3.70 -4.76 -14.08
N ASP A 46 -2.80 -4.74 -15.04
CA ASP A 46 -3.09 -4.34 -16.43
C ASP A 46 -3.25 -5.53 -17.38
N ALA A 47 -2.85 -6.73 -16.97
CA ALA A 47 -3.10 -7.94 -17.75
C ALA A 47 -4.61 -8.22 -17.90
N PRO A 48 -5.11 -8.54 -19.10
CA PRO A 48 -6.54 -8.72 -19.37
C PRO A 48 -7.18 -9.93 -18.66
N GLU A 49 -6.37 -10.89 -18.23
CA GLU A 49 -6.80 -12.08 -17.48
C GLU A 49 -7.21 -11.79 -16.02
N HIS A 50 -6.86 -10.60 -15.50
CA HIS A 50 -7.25 -10.22 -14.14
C HIS A 50 -8.76 -10.03 -14.03
N ALA A 51 -9.33 -10.47 -12.91
CA ALA A 51 -10.76 -10.27 -12.63
C ALA A 51 -11.16 -8.78 -12.57
N HIS A 52 -10.22 -7.91 -12.21
CA HIS A 52 -10.41 -6.47 -12.13
C HIS A 52 -9.24 -5.70 -12.77
N PRO A 53 -9.20 -5.59 -14.11
CA PRO A 53 -8.15 -4.84 -14.78
C PRO A 53 -8.17 -3.34 -14.37
N GLY A 54 -7.00 -2.75 -14.22
CA GLY A 54 -6.78 -1.39 -13.73
C GLY A 54 -6.77 -1.23 -12.20
N TYR A 55 -7.03 -2.29 -11.44
CA TYR A 55 -6.99 -2.24 -9.98
C TYR A 55 -5.55 -2.36 -9.47
N TRP A 56 -5.34 -2.01 -8.20
CA TRP A 56 -4.04 -2.04 -7.53
C TRP A 56 -3.97 -3.20 -6.55
N PHE A 57 -3.05 -4.13 -6.76
CA PHE A 57 -2.82 -5.27 -5.88
C PHE A 57 -1.62 -5.03 -4.95
N LEU A 58 -1.69 -5.51 -3.72
CA LEU A 58 -0.56 -5.48 -2.78
C LEU A 58 0.36 -6.68 -3.05
N GLU A 59 1.35 -6.45 -3.91
CA GLU A 59 2.32 -7.47 -4.34
C GLU A 59 3.22 -7.92 -3.18
N ALA A 60 3.69 -6.96 -2.38
CA ALA A 60 4.51 -7.24 -1.21
C ALA A 60 4.13 -6.31 -0.06
N GLY A 61 3.98 -6.89 1.13
CA GLY A 61 3.82 -6.17 2.39
C GLY A 61 5.03 -6.39 3.30
N PHE A 62 5.40 -5.35 4.05
CA PHE A 62 6.48 -5.39 5.03
C PHE A 62 5.97 -5.04 6.43
N GLY A 63 6.62 -5.55 7.47
CA GLY A 63 6.25 -5.28 8.86
C GLY A 63 4.80 -5.69 9.14
N PRO A 64 3.92 -4.78 9.63
CA PRO A 64 2.51 -5.11 9.91
C PRO A 64 1.70 -5.56 8.69
N LEU A 65 2.15 -5.25 7.47
CA LEU A 65 1.48 -5.68 6.24
C LEU A 65 2.01 -7.03 5.72
N GLN A 66 3.05 -7.59 6.34
CA GLN A 66 3.67 -8.83 5.87
C GLN A 66 2.70 -10.01 6.00
N GLY A 67 2.49 -10.72 4.90
CA GLY A 67 1.61 -11.90 4.85
C GLY A 67 0.11 -11.58 4.93
N VAL A 68 -0.28 -10.30 4.97
CA VAL A 68 -1.69 -9.91 4.94
C VAL A 68 -2.27 -10.20 3.56
N ARG A 69 -3.42 -10.89 3.53
CA ARG A 69 -4.17 -11.16 2.30
C ARG A 69 -5.29 -10.13 2.17
N VAL A 70 -5.34 -9.44 1.05
CA VAL A 70 -6.34 -8.43 0.72
C VAL A 70 -6.65 -8.48 -0.77
N ASP A 71 -7.90 -8.20 -1.12
CA ASP A 71 -8.30 -8.05 -2.51
C ASP A 71 -7.67 -6.80 -3.15
N ALA A 72 -7.63 -6.76 -4.48
CA ALA A 72 -7.13 -5.60 -5.21
C ALA A 72 -8.00 -4.35 -4.97
N PHE A 73 -7.37 -3.19 -4.90
CA PHE A 73 -8.00 -1.90 -4.63
C PHE A 73 -8.40 -1.20 -5.94
N PRO A 74 -9.61 -0.62 -6.04
CA PRO A 74 -10.01 0.11 -7.23
C PRO A 74 -9.15 1.36 -7.51
N THR A 75 -8.61 1.98 -6.47
CA THR A 75 -7.77 3.18 -6.58
C THR A 75 -6.68 3.19 -5.51
N LEU A 76 -5.61 3.97 -5.77
CA LEU A 76 -4.55 4.22 -4.78
C LEU A 76 -5.08 4.87 -3.48
N GLU A 77 -6.18 5.62 -3.54
CA GLU A 77 -6.83 6.18 -2.36
C GLU A 77 -7.46 5.08 -1.48
N HIS A 78 -8.10 4.07 -2.08
CA HIS A 78 -8.61 2.91 -1.34
C HIS A 78 -7.46 2.15 -0.68
N ALA A 79 -6.38 1.91 -1.43
CA ALA A 79 -5.18 1.23 -0.91
C ALA A 79 -4.55 1.99 0.27
N THR A 80 -4.35 3.31 0.14
CA THR A 80 -3.74 4.14 1.20
C THR A 80 -4.61 4.23 2.45
N ARG A 81 -5.95 4.34 2.32
CA ARG A 81 -6.86 4.28 3.47
C ARG A 81 -6.76 2.94 4.21
N TRP A 82 -6.71 1.84 3.46
CA TRP A 82 -6.54 0.50 4.02
C TRP A 82 -5.20 0.37 4.76
N VAL A 83 -4.09 0.87 4.18
CA VAL A 83 -2.77 0.85 4.83
C VAL A 83 -2.77 1.66 6.13
N ARG A 84 -3.34 2.87 6.14
CA ARG A 84 -3.42 3.68 7.38
C ARG A 84 -4.14 2.94 8.50
N HIS A 85 -5.23 2.24 8.17
CA HIS A 85 -5.98 1.46 9.15
C HIS A 85 -5.16 0.30 9.73
N HIS A 86 -4.31 -0.34 8.92
CA HIS A 86 -3.50 -1.48 9.36
C HIS A 86 -2.22 -1.09 10.10
N LEU A 87 -1.63 0.08 9.81
CA LEU A 87 -0.44 0.56 10.51
C LEU A 87 -0.75 1.25 11.84
N ASN A 88 -2.00 1.65 12.07
CA ASN A 88 -2.46 2.23 13.34
C ASN A 88 -2.97 1.19 14.35
N ARG A 89 -2.78 -0.11 14.09
CA ARG A 89 -3.22 -1.22 14.94
C ARG A 89 -2.10 -1.72 15.85
#